data_AF-A0A3D1S4B3-F1
#
_entry.id   AF-A0A3D1S4B3-F1
#
_cell.length_a   1.000
_cell.length_b   1.000
_cell.length_c   1.000
_cell.angle_alpha   90.00
_cell.angle_beta   90.00
_cell.angle_gamma   90.00
#
_symmetry.space_group_name_H-M   'P 1'
#
loop_
_entity.id
_entity.type
_entity.pdbx_description
1 polymer ?
#
loop_
_entity_poly.entity_id
_entity_poly.type
_entity_poly.pdbx_seq_one_letter_code
_entity_poly.pdbx_strand_id
1 'polypeptide(L)'
;MSQLHNPTDTEQLLLIDYIVHHQKSNGSTRPKVFKWKTLKINPHCTVTFTKPHSFKPITTRKYYPGEHRFTLQINGKATAYASTTLIP
;
A
#
# COMPACT_ATOMS: atom_id res chain seq x y z
N MET A 1 1.82 4.12 9.18
CA MET A 1 3.26 4.38 9.05
C MET A 1 3.93 3.05 8.75
N SER A 2 4.95 3.02 7.89
CA SER A 2 5.70 1.80 7.56
C SER A 2 7.20 2.09 7.58
N GLN A 3 7.98 1.09 7.99
CA GLN A 3 9.44 1.20 8.16
C GLN A 3 10.12 0.07 7.41
N LEU A 4 11.23 0.36 6.72
CA LEU A 4 12.07 -0.63 6.05
C LEU A 4 13.52 -0.44 6.45
N HIS A 5 14.15 -1.55 6.84
CA HIS A 5 15.57 -1.61 7.18
C HIS A 5 16.30 -2.41 6.09
N ASN A 6 17.45 -1.91 5.66
CA ASN A 6 18.37 -2.67 4.80
C ASN A 6 19.39 -3.40 5.67
N PRO A 7 19.28 -4.73 5.86
CA PRO A 7 20.20 -5.50 6.71
C PRO A 7 21.50 -5.90 6.00
N THR A 8 21.73 -5.43 4.76
CA THR A 8 22.87 -5.84 3.94
C THR A 8 23.96 -4.79 3.90
N ASP A 9 25.16 -5.20 3.52
CA ASP A 9 26.33 -4.32 3.33
C ASP A 9 26.31 -3.55 1.99
N THR A 10 25.25 -3.69 1.21
CA THR A 10 25.10 -3.08 -0.12
C THR A 10 23.88 -2.18 -0.19
N GLU A 11 23.94 -1.12 -1.00
CA GLU A 11 22.76 -0.29 -1.29
C GLU A 11 21.68 -1.14 -1.97
N GLN A 12 20.43 -0.98 -1.53
CA GLN A 12 19.28 -1.67 -2.11
C GLN A 12 18.34 -0.70 -2.82
N LEU A 13 17.98 -1.04 -4.06
CA LEU A 13 16.92 -0.35 -4.81
C LEU A 13 15.57 -0.98 -4.50
N LEU A 14 14.63 -0.18 -4.00
CA LEU A 14 13.27 -0.60 -3.69
C LEU A 14 12.26 0.12 -4.58
N LEU A 15 11.46 -0.67 -5.30
CA LEU A 15 10.23 -0.23 -5.91
C LEU A 15 9.08 -0.52 -4.94
N ILE A 16 8.46 0.53 -4.43
CA ILE A 16 7.38 0.44 -3.45
C ILE A 16 6.08 0.78 -4.16
N ASP A 17 5.16 -0.19 -4.14
CA ASP A 17 3.79 -0.08 -4.61
C ASP A 17 2.84 -0.44 -3.45
N TYR A 18 1.57 -0.09 -3.59
CA TYR A 18 0.55 -0.58 -2.67
C TYR A 18 -0.71 -0.99 -3.42
N ILE A 19 -1.37 -2.02 -2.92
CA ILE A 19 -2.60 -2.57 -3.48
C ILE A 19 -3.74 -2.21 -2.55
N VAL A 20 -4.82 -1.65 -3.10
CA VAL A 20 -6.08 -1.49 -2.37
C VAL A 20 -7.07 -2.52 -2.89
N HIS A 21 -7.53 -3.39 -2.00
CA HIS A 21 -8.58 -4.36 -2.23
C HIS A 21 -9.91 -3.68 -1.90
N HIS A 22 -10.50 -3.05 -2.91
CA HIS A 22 -11.73 -2.30 -2.74
C HIS A 22 -12.93 -3.23 -2.58
N GLN A 23 -13.73 -3.02 -1.55
CA GLN A 23 -15.02 -3.68 -1.42
C GLN A 23 -15.99 -3.24 -2.52
N LYS A 24 -16.71 -4.21 -3.08
CA LYS A 24 -17.82 -4.01 -4.02
C LYS A 24 -19.17 -4.04 -3.30
N SER A 25 -20.22 -3.69 -4.02
CA SER A 25 -21.62 -3.76 -3.55
C SER A 25 -22.01 -5.12 -2.95
N ASN A 26 -21.43 -6.21 -3.44
CA ASN A 26 -21.73 -7.57 -3.01
C ASN A 26 -20.77 -8.11 -1.92
N GLY A 27 -19.98 -7.23 -1.28
CA GLY A 27 -19.06 -7.61 -0.20
C GLY A 27 -17.72 -8.19 -0.66
N SER A 28 -17.60 -8.67 -1.89
CA SER A 28 -16.31 -9.17 -2.41
C SER A 28 -15.35 -8.03 -2.75
N THR A 29 -14.04 -8.29 -2.69
CA THR A 29 -13.00 -7.29 -2.93
C THR A 29 -12.38 -7.41 -4.33
N ARG A 30 -11.84 -6.30 -4.86
CA ARG A 30 -11.02 -6.30 -6.09
C ARG A 30 -9.71 -5.53 -5.87
N PRO A 31 -8.56 -6.11 -6.25
CA PRO A 31 -7.27 -5.44 -6.09
C PRO A 31 -7.10 -4.32 -7.13
N LYS A 32 -6.60 -3.18 -6.67
CA LYS A 32 -6.08 -2.11 -7.52
C LYS A 32 -4.67 -1.75 -7.05
N VAL A 33 -3.68 -1.97 -7.91
CA VAL A 33 -2.29 -1.57 -7.64
C VAL A 33 -2.14 -0.07 -7.91
N PHE A 34 -1.48 0.62 -6.98
CA PHE A 34 -1.11 2.02 -7.07
C PHE A 34 0.42 2.12 -6.99
N LYS A 35 1.01 2.77 -7.98
CA LYS A 35 2.43 3.12 -7.95
C LYS A 35 2.68 4.14 -6.84
N TRP A 36 3.75 3.95 -6.07
CA TRP A 36 4.11 4.90 -5.04
C TRP A 36 5.47 5.55 -5.28
N LYS A 37 6.57 4.87 -5.00
CA LYS A 37 7.90 5.46 -5.17
C LYS A 37 8.98 4.41 -5.34
N THR A 38 10.04 4.82 -6.03
CA THR A 38 11.32 4.10 -6.04
C THR A 38 12.29 4.85 -5.13
N LEU A 39 13.02 4.13 -4.29
CA LEU A 39 14.07 4.72 -3.46
C LEU A 39 15.24 3.75 -3.27
N LYS A 40 16.39 4.32 -2.94
CA LYS A 40 17.58 3.58 -2.53
C LYS A 40 17.71 3.64 -1.01
N ILE A 41 18.03 2.52 -0.39
CA ILE A 41 18.38 2.45 1.04
C ILE A 41 19.85 2.04 1.14
N ASN A 42 20.66 2.89 1.76
CA ASN A 42 22.06 2.59 2.07
C ASN A 42 22.18 1.35 2.97
N PRO A 43 23.36 0.71 2.99
CA PRO A 43 23.66 -0.37 3.94
C PRO A 43 23.28 0.00 5.37
N HIS A 44 22.69 -0.93 6.10
CA HIS A 44 22.31 -0.80 7.52
C HIS A 44 21.38 0.37 7.86
N CYS A 45 20.84 1.07 6.85
CA CYS A 45 19.98 2.23 7.05
C CYS A 45 18.51 1.81 7.13
N THR A 46 17.73 2.65 7.80
CA THR A 46 16.29 2.46 7.96
C THR A 46 15.56 3.68 7.44
N VAL A 47 14.50 3.46 6.66
CA VAL A 47 13.64 4.52 6.14
C VAL A 47 12.22 4.33 6.64
N THR A 48 11.59 5.43 7.04
CA THR A 48 10.19 5.47 7.45
C THR A 48 9.39 6.27 6.44
N PHE A 49 8.17 5.81 6.15
CA PHE A 49 7.31 6.47 5.18
C PHE A 49 5.83 6.33 5.52
N THR A 50 5.06 7.30 5.03
CA THR A 50 3.61 7.37 5.17
C THR A 50 3.02 7.73 3.81
N LYS A 51 1.98 7.00 3.39
CA LYS A 51 1.18 7.30 2.20
C LYS A 51 -0.28 7.47 2.60
N PRO A 52 -0.86 8.68 2.49
CA PRO A 52 -2.30 8.83 2.61
C PRO A 52 -3.00 8.24 1.38
N HIS A 53 -4.12 7.55 1.60
CA HIS A 53 -5.05 7.13 0.57
C HIS A 53 -6.42 7.72 0.85
N SER A 54 -6.98 8.46 -0.11
CA SER A 54 -8.25 9.16 0.05
C SER A 54 -9.40 8.30 -0.46
N PHE A 55 -10.42 8.10 0.38
CA PHE A 55 -11.70 7.49 0.01
C PHE A 55 -12.77 8.53 -0.37
N LYS A 56 -12.38 9.78 -0.64
CA LYS A 56 -13.33 10.81 -1.10
C LYS A 56 -14.03 10.34 -2.39
N PRO A 57 -15.36 10.49 -2.49
CA PRO A 57 -16.07 10.17 -3.72
C PRO A 57 -15.45 10.91 -4.91
N ILE A 58 -15.17 10.18 -5.97
CA ILE A 58 -14.71 10.72 -7.25
C ILE A 58 -15.65 10.25 -8.35
N THR A 59 -15.71 11.00 -9.46
CA THR A 59 -16.64 10.74 -10.57
C THR A 59 -16.50 9.35 -11.19
N THR A 60 -15.30 8.76 -11.13
CA THR A 60 -14.97 7.49 -11.77
C THR A 60 -15.01 6.27 -10.83
N ARG A 61 -15.27 6.46 -9.53
CA ARG A 61 -15.25 5.36 -8.55
C ARG A 61 -16.22 5.57 -7.41
N LYS A 62 -17.18 4.65 -7.29
CA LYS A 62 -18.03 4.49 -6.11
C LYS A 62 -17.32 3.63 -5.07
N TYR A 63 -17.23 4.12 -3.84
CA TYR A 63 -16.78 3.34 -2.70
C TYR A 63 -17.98 2.74 -1.98
N TYR A 64 -17.86 1.48 -1.56
CA TYR A 64 -18.88 0.78 -0.79
C TYR A 64 -18.43 0.68 0.68
N PRO A 65 -19.35 0.86 1.65
CA PRO A 65 -19.06 0.63 3.05
C PRO A 65 -18.55 -0.80 3.32
N GLY A 66 -17.77 -0.95 4.38
CA GLY A 66 -17.18 -2.20 4.84
C GLY A 66 -15.64 -2.25 4.75
N GLU A 67 -15.05 -3.43 4.89
CA GLU A 67 -13.59 -3.63 4.95
C GLU A 67 -12.90 -3.40 3.58
N HIS A 68 -11.99 -2.42 3.55
CA HIS A 68 -11.01 -2.25 2.47
C HIS A 68 -9.64 -2.65 2.99
N ARG A 69 -8.97 -3.55 2.27
CA ARG A 69 -7.63 -4.02 2.63
C ARG A 69 -6.55 -3.33 1.82
N PHE A 70 -5.45 -3.02 2.46
CA PHE A 70 -4.23 -2.49 1.88
C PHE A 70 -3.16 -3.57 1.93
N THR A 71 -2.38 -3.69 0.86
CA THR A 71 -1.19 -4.55 0.82
C THR A 71 -0.01 -3.70 0.38
N LEU A 72 1.07 -3.70 1.16
CA LEU A 72 2.34 -3.13 0.75
C LEU A 72 3.04 -4.13 -0.17
N GLN A 73 3.58 -3.63 -1.28
CA GLN A 73 4.30 -4.43 -2.26
C GLN A 73 5.69 -3.81 -2.47
N ILE A 74 6.74 -4.60 -2.28
CA ILE A 74 8.13 -4.18 -2.44
C ILE A 74 8.77 -5.06 -3.51
N ASN A 75 9.34 -4.46 -4.55
CA ASN A 75 9.94 -5.16 -5.68
C ASN A 75 9.02 -6.24 -6.27
N GLY A 76 7.72 -5.93 -6.35
CA GLY A 76 6.71 -6.86 -6.88
C GLY A 76 6.18 -7.90 -5.88
N LYS A 77 6.73 -8.01 -4.66
CA LYS A 77 6.30 -8.99 -3.66
C LYS A 77 5.46 -8.34 -2.56
N ALA A 78 4.35 -8.98 -2.17
CA ALA A 78 3.56 -8.54 -1.02
C ALA A 78 4.33 -8.75 0.28
N THR A 79 4.44 -7.71 1.12
CA THR A 79 5.27 -7.74 2.34
C THR A 79 4.49 -7.43 3.62
N ALA A 80 3.42 -6.64 3.54
CA ALA A 80 2.60 -6.31 4.69
C ALA A 80 1.15 -6.04 4.27
N TYR A 81 0.23 -6.11 5.22
CA TYR A 81 -1.18 -5.78 5.00
C TYR A 81 -1.76 -4.98 6.16
N ALA A 82 -2.80 -4.22 5.87
CA ALA A 82 -3.62 -3.50 6.83
C ALA A 82 -5.06 -3.46 6.32
N SER A 83 -6.03 -3.26 7.19
CA SER A 83 -7.43 -3.07 6.79
C SER A 83 -8.03 -1.85 7.46
N THR A 84 -9.05 -1.29 6.83
CA THR A 84 -9.88 -0.23 7.39
C THR A 84 -11.33 -0.47 7.01
N THR A 85 -12.24 -0.10 7.88
CA THR A 85 -13.68 -0.17 7.59
C THR A 85 -14.16 1.20 7.15
N LEU A 86 -14.68 1.28 5.93
CA LEU A 86 -15.38 2.47 5.46
C LEU A 86 -16.80 2.45 6.04
N ILE A 87 -17.13 3.47 6.82
CA ILE A 87 -18.44 3.68 7.42
C ILE A 87 -19.27 4.55 6.44
N PRO A 88 -20.61 4.38 6.37
CA PRO A 88 -21.48 5.21 5.54
C PRO A 88 -21.33 6.73 5.76
#